data_AF-A0A8S1PK01-F1
#
_entry.id   AF-A0A8S1PK01-F1
#
_cell.length_a   1.000
_cell.length_b   1.000
_cell.length_c   1.000
_cell.angle_alpha   90.00
_cell.angle_beta   90.00
_cell.angle_gamma   90.00
#
_symmetry.space_group_name_H-M   'P 1'
#
loop_
_entity.id
_entity.type
_entity.pdbx_description
1 polymer ?
#
loop_
_entity_poly.entity_id
_entity_poly.type
_entity_poly.pdbx_seq_one_letter_code
_entity_poly.pdbx_strand_id
1 'polypeptide(L)'
;MIRNSSIYELIKIQIYIKLQQEESQDIIRDFILVNILQRDQKLRKKNIQKKHFGENNPQCQKKQLKSLYEKFTKEYSLQRARTLSREERLANHLTSNSLSYGEIEFTSLSLVFQQVQPNKGGIFYDLGSGIGKSVIAASLMHQFDICKGIEYLHSLHEQACKLKQEVEKQKSLIEQEMEQIGVYDYQQPIIEFINGDFRELDWSDGTFLFASTTCFDPDLMRQLSKKAALLKDGSYFITVTKTLEPQIGWDLIKSIKVQLSWGLATIHIQQKKMIQIQQQQILLL
;
A
#
# COMPACT_ATOMS: atom_id res chain seq x y z
N MET A 1 9.64 27.35 -25.08
CA MET A 1 8.20 27.01 -25.21
C MET A 1 7.41 27.08 -23.88
N ILE A 2 7.84 27.85 -22.86
CA ILE A 2 7.29 27.78 -21.49
C ILE A 2 6.33 28.95 -21.15
N ARG A 3 6.24 30.01 -21.98
CA ARG A 3 5.48 31.23 -21.64
C ARG A 3 3.96 31.16 -21.82
N ASN A 4 3.40 30.19 -22.56
CA ASN A 4 1.97 30.17 -22.90
C ASN A 4 1.06 29.49 -21.85
N SER A 5 1.61 28.65 -20.96
CA SER A 5 0.80 27.93 -19.96
C SER A 5 0.30 28.83 -18.83
N SER A 6 1.10 29.84 -18.45
CA SER A 6 0.77 30.76 -17.36
C SER A 6 -0.34 31.75 -17.73
N ILE A 7 -0.34 32.25 -18.97
CA ILE A 7 -1.36 33.17 -19.47
C ILE A 7 -2.72 32.48 -19.59
N TYR A 8 -2.73 31.22 -20.02
CA TYR A 8 -3.96 30.45 -20.17
C TYR A 8 -4.66 30.17 -18.83
N GLU A 9 -3.90 29.81 -17.79
CA GLU A 9 -4.44 29.61 -16.44
C GLU A 9 -4.93 30.92 -15.82
N LEU A 10 -4.24 32.03 -16.05
CA LEU A 10 -4.70 33.36 -15.63
C LEU A 10 -6.02 33.74 -16.31
N ILE A 11 -6.15 33.51 -17.62
CA ILE A 11 -7.40 33.77 -18.36
C ILE A 11 -8.54 32.88 -17.85
N LYS A 12 -8.29 31.60 -17.55
CA LYS A 12 -9.29 30.70 -16.97
C LYS A 12 -9.77 31.18 -15.60
N ILE A 13 -8.85 31.53 -14.70
CA ILE A 13 -9.20 32.03 -13.36
C ILE A 13 -10.03 33.31 -13.50
N GLN A 14 -9.68 34.18 -14.44
CA GLN A 14 -10.38 35.44 -14.65
C GLN A 14 -11.79 35.25 -15.24
N ILE A 15 -11.98 34.26 -16.13
CA ILE A 15 -13.30 33.86 -16.64
C ILE A 15 -14.13 33.23 -15.51
N TYR A 16 -13.53 32.36 -14.69
CA TYR A 16 -14.22 31.71 -13.56
C TYR A 16 -14.70 32.74 -12.53
N ILE A 17 -13.86 33.71 -12.16
CA ILE A 17 -14.22 34.80 -11.25
C ILE A 17 -15.34 35.66 -11.84
N LYS A 18 -15.28 35.97 -13.14
CA LYS A 18 -16.30 36.79 -13.81
C LYS A 18 -17.66 36.07 -13.87
N LEU A 19 -17.66 34.75 -14.11
CA LEU A 19 -18.86 33.93 -14.07
C LEU A 19 -19.48 33.85 -12.67
N GLN A 20 -18.68 33.99 -11.59
CA GLN A 20 -19.18 34.00 -10.21
C GLN A 20 -19.87 35.32 -9.81
N GLN A 21 -19.65 36.41 -10.57
CA GLN A 21 -20.12 37.76 -10.26
C GLN A 21 -21.37 38.20 -11.04
N GLU A 22 -21.83 37.43 -12.05
CA GLU A 22 -23.03 37.75 -12.83
C GLU A 22 -24.25 36.95 -12.33
N GLU A 23 -25.31 37.66 -11.95
CA GLU A 23 -26.54 37.14 -11.32
C GLU A 23 -27.60 36.63 -12.34
N SER A 24 -27.22 36.33 -13.59
CA SER A 24 -28.19 36.04 -14.66
C SER A 24 -27.86 34.76 -15.45
N GLN A 25 -28.75 33.77 -15.33
CA GLN A 25 -28.85 32.49 -16.06
C GLN A 25 -27.88 31.37 -15.66
N ASP A 26 -28.17 30.75 -14.50
CA ASP A 26 -27.48 29.57 -13.94
C ASP A 26 -27.22 28.44 -14.96
N ILE A 27 -28.14 28.19 -15.88
CA ILE A 27 -28.03 27.11 -16.87
C ILE A 27 -26.88 27.35 -17.86
N ILE A 28 -26.69 28.59 -18.33
CA ILE A 28 -25.62 28.93 -19.28
C ILE A 28 -24.26 28.87 -18.57
N ARG A 29 -24.21 29.33 -17.33
CA ARG A 29 -23.02 29.29 -16.48
C ARG A 29 -22.57 27.85 -16.20
N ASP A 30 -23.49 26.97 -15.82
CA ASP A 30 -23.19 25.56 -15.58
C ASP A 30 -22.73 24.85 -16.86
N PHE A 31 -23.38 25.12 -17.99
CA PHE A 31 -22.96 24.58 -19.28
C PHE A 31 -21.54 25.02 -19.66
N ILE A 32 -21.18 26.28 -19.42
CA ILE A 32 -19.82 26.80 -19.70
C ILE A 32 -18.80 26.16 -18.76
N LEU A 33 -19.08 26.05 -17.45
CA LEU A 33 -18.18 25.40 -16.50
C LEU A 33 -17.91 23.95 -16.89
N VAL A 34 -18.95 23.18 -17.19
CA VAL A 34 -18.83 21.77 -17.60
C VAL A 34 -17.97 21.65 -18.86
N ASN A 35 -18.18 22.52 -19.85
CA ASN A 35 -17.37 22.51 -21.08
C ASN A 35 -15.90 22.90 -20.85
N ILE A 36 -15.63 23.85 -19.94
CA ILE A 36 -14.26 24.21 -19.56
C ILE A 36 -13.58 23.04 -18.87
N LEU A 37 -14.25 22.38 -17.92
CA LEU A 37 -13.72 21.21 -17.22
C LEU A 37 -13.47 20.03 -18.17
N GLN A 38 -14.41 19.74 -19.08
CA GLN A 38 -14.26 18.70 -20.10
C GLN A 38 -13.13 19.00 -21.08
N ARG A 39 -12.97 20.26 -21.51
CA ARG A 39 -11.83 20.68 -22.33
C ARG A 39 -10.52 20.58 -21.58
N ASP A 40 -10.48 20.91 -20.30
CA ASP A 40 -9.28 20.80 -19.48
C ASP A 40 -8.85 19.34 -19.32
N GLN A 41 -9.80 18.43 -19.04
CA GLN A 41 -9.54 16.99 -19.05
C GLN A 41 -9.02 16.51 -20.42
N LYS A 42 -9.57 17.01 -21.52
CA LYS A 42 -9.13 16.65 -22.88
C LYS A 42 -7.73 17.20 -23.22
N LEU A 43 -7.41 18.41 -22.76
CA LEU A 43 -6.07 19.02 -22.90
C LEU A 43 -5.03 18.32 -22.02
N ARG A 44 -5.38 17.94 -20.78
CA ARG A 44 -4.56 17.07 -19.93
C ARG A 44 -4.27 15.75 -20.65
N LYS A 45 -5.30 15.05 -21.16
CA LYS A 45 -5.14 13.81 -21.96
C LYS A 45 -4.25 14.01 -23.19
N LYS A 46 -4.38 15.13 -23.91
CA LYS A 46 -3.55 15.44 -25.09
C LYS A 46 -2.10 15.80 -24.74
N ASN A 47 -1.88 16.45 -23.61
CA ASN A 47 -0.54 16.72 -23.07
C ASN A 47 0.13 15.45 -22.52
N ILE A 48 -0.64 14.52 -21.93
CA ILE A 48 -0.20 13.19 -21.53
C ILE A 48 0.28 12.39 -22.76
N GLN A 49 -0.47 12.41 -23.87
CA GLN A 49 -0.04 11.78 -25.13
C GLN A 49 1.23 12.41 -25.73
N LYS A 50 1.46 13.72 -25.54
CA LYS A 50 2.68 14.39 -26.00
C LYS A 50 3.91 14.12 -25.11
N LYS A 51 3.72 13.78 -23.83
CA LYS A 51 4.81 13.37 -22.91
C LYS A 51 5.30 11.93 -23.13
N HIS A 52 4.57 11.10 -23.87
CA HIS A 52 4.86 9.68 -24.11
C HIS A 52 6.07 9.37 -25.01
N PHE A 53 6.89 10.36 -25.35
CA PHE A 53 8.17 10.15 -26.06
C PHE A 53 9.39 10.11 -25.14
N GLY A 54 9.21 10.18 -23.81
CA GLY A 54 10.24 9.93 -22.81
C GLY A 54 9.95 8.63 -22.04
N GLU A 55 10.76 7.62 -22.30
CA GLU A 55 10.80 6.26 -21.73
C GLU A 55 10.10 6.01 -20.37
N ASN A 56 9.01 5.22 -20.39
CA ASN A 56 8.47 4.53 -19.22
C ASN A 56 9.44 3.43 -18.77
N ASN A 57 10.51 3.77 -18.04
CA ASN A 57 11.46 2.82 -17.48
C ASN A 57 11.03 2.38 -16.06
N PRO A 58 10.63 1.11 -15.83
CA PRO A 58 10.18 0.63 -14.52
C PRO A 58 11.22 0.82 -13.40
N GLN A 59 12.50 0.80 -13.74
CA GLN A 59 13.58 1.02 -12.78
C GLN A 59 13.64 2.48 -12.28
N CYS A 60 13.32 3.44 -13.16
CA CYS A 60 13.26 4.86 -12.81
C CYS A 60 12.09 5.12 -11.85
N GLN A 61 10.91 4.55 -12.16
CA GLN A 61 9.72 4.65 -11.32
C GLN A 61 9.98 4.09 -9.91
N LYS A 62 10.58 2.90 -9.81
CA LYS A 62 10.95 2.28 -8.53
C LYS A 62 11.89 3.16 -7.71
N LYS A 63 12.86 3.82 -8.36
CA LYS A 63 13.80 4.72 -7.69
C LYS A 63 13.11 5.97 -7.14
N GLN A 64 12.19 6.56 -7.90
CA GLN A 64 11.42 7.73 -7.46
C GLN A 64 10.48 7.39 -6.30
N LEU A 65 9.73 6.27 -6.39
CA LEU A 65 8.89 5.80 -5.29
C LEU A 65 9.70 5.52 -4.02
N LYS A 66 10.89 4.92 -4.17
CA LYS A 66 11.81 4.71 -3.06
C LYS A 66 12.24 6.03 -2.43
N SER A 67 12.61 7.02 -3.23
CA SER A 67 13.00 8.35 -2.73
C SER A 67 11.84 9.06 -2.00
N LEU A 68 10.61 8.93 -2.51
CA LEU A 68 9.43 9.48 -1.87
C LEU A 68 9.15 8.79 -0.52
N TYR A 69 9.21 7.46 -0.49
CA TYR A 69 9.12 6.67 0.73
C TYR A 69 10.18 7.08 1.76
N GLU A 70 11.45 7.18 1.34
CA GLU A 70 12.56 7.58 2.21
C GLU A 70 12.36 8.99 2.79
N LYS A 71 11.77 9.92 2.02
CA LYS A 71 11.42 11.26 2.51
C LYS A 71 10.46 11.21 3.70
N PHE A 72 9.45 10.34 3.67
CA PHE A 72 8.50 10.17 4.77
C PHE A 72 9.11 9.43 5.96
N THR A 73 9.90 8.39 5.69
CA THR A 73 10.38 7.50 6.76
C THR A 73 11.71 7.92 7.38
N LYS A 74 12.31 9.02 6.92
CA LYS A 74 13.65 9.48 7.34
C LYS A 74 13.78 9.61 8.86
N GLU A 75 12.77 10.19 9.51
CA GLU A 75 12.77 10.43 10.97
C GLU A 75 12.32 9.19 11.77
N TYR A 76 11.89 8.14 11.08
CA TYR A 76 11.38 6.89 11.63
C TYR A 76 12.47 5.81 11.55
N SER A 77 13.60 5.98 12.24
CA SER A 77 14.74 5.06 12.09
C SER A 77 14.50 3.68 12.73
N LEU A 78 15.15 2.65 12.16
CA LEU A 78 15.14 1.28 12.70
C LEU A 78 15.65 1.23 14.16
N GLN A 79 16.68 2.01 14.47
CA GLN A 79 17.24 2.06 15.81
C GLN A 79 16.22 2.59 16.82
N ARG A 80 15.51 3.68 16.48
CA ARG A 80 14.46 4.24 17.32
C ARG A 80 13.35 3.21 17.59
N ALA A 81 12.89 2.51 16.56
CA ALA A 81 11.86 1.49 16.71
C ALA A 81 12.32 0.29 17.56
N ARG A 82 13.57 -0.16 17.39
CA ARG A 82 14.17 -1.20 18.24
C ARG A 82 14.22 -0.78 19.72
N THR A 83 14.57 0.48 19.99
CA THR A 83 14.57 1.03 21.36
C THR A 83 13.16 1.04 21.95
N LEU A 84 12.18 1.60 21.25
CA LEU A 84 10.77 1.65 21.69
C LEU A 84 10.21 0.24 21.97
N SER A 85 10.41 -0.69 21.04
CA SER A 85 10.03 -2.09 21.22
C SER A 85 10.66 -2.71 22.46
N ARG A 86 11.96 -2.48 22.67
CA ARG A 86 12.68 -3.05 23.82
C ARG A 86 12.16 -2.48 25.14
N GLU A 87 12.00 -1.16 25.21
CA GLU A 87 11.53 -0.47 26.42
C GLU A 87 10.13 -0.91 26.81
N GLU A 88 9.20 -0.95 25.87
CA GLU A 88 7.82 -1.38 26.14
C GLU A 88 7.75 -2.85 26.55
N ARG A 89 8.52 -3.73 25.89
CA ARG A 89 8.55 -5.15 26.26
C ARG A 89 9.13 -5.36 27.66
N LEU A 90 10.17 -4.61 28.03
CA LEU A 90 10.73 -4.67 29.38
C LEU A 90 9.74 -4.17 30.42
N ALA A 91 9.08 -3.04 30.16
CA ALA A 91 8.09 -2.44 31.07
C ALA A 91 6.87 -3.35 31.31
N ASN A 92 6.47 -4.13 30.30
CA ASN A 92 5.32 -5.02 30.37
C ASN A 92 5.68 -6.51 30.60
N HIS A 93 6.94 -6.81 30.93
CA HIS A 93 7.44 -8.18 31.13
C HIS A 93 7.17 -9.14 29.95
N LEU A 94 7.18 -8.61 28.73
CA LEU A 94 6.95 -9.36 27.50
C LEU A 94 8.26 -10.02 27.04
N THR A 95 8.44 -11.30 27.38
CA THR A 95 9.68 -12.05 27.13
C THR A 95 9.67 -12.86 25.83
N SER A 96 8.55 -12.89 25.10
CA SER A 96 8.44 -13.68 23.87
C SER A 96 9.38 -13.17 22.77
N ASN A 97 10.14 -14.09 22.17
CA ASN A 97 10.97 -13.81 21.00
C ASN A 97 10.14 -13.40 19.77
N SER A 98 8.87 -13.80 19.71
CA SER A 98 7.93 -13.45 18.63
C SER A 98 7.69 -11.94 18.51
N LEU A 99 8.02 -11.16 19.55
CA LEU A 99 7.92 -9.70 19.56
C LEU A 99 9.24 -8.99 19.17
N SER A 100 10.19 -9.72 18.59
CA SER A 100 11.44 -9.13 18.11
C SER A 100 11.21 -8.19 16.93
N TYR A 101 11.76 -6.99 17.01
CA TYR A 101 11.56 -5.98 15.97
C TYR A 101 12.55 -6.10 14.81
N GLY A 102 12.01 -6.23 13.60
CA GLY A 102 12.74 -6.18 12.34
C GLY A 102 11.87 -5.53 11.25
N GLU A 103 12.51 -5.01 10.20
CA GLU A 103 11.84 -4.33 9.09
C GLU A 103 12.19 -4.99 7.76
N ILE A 104 11.21 -5.07 6.85
CA ILE A 104 11.44 -5.35 5.44
C ILE A 104 11.88 -4.08 4.72
N GLU A 105 12.92 -4.19 3.89
CA GLU A 105 13.37 -3.08 3.07
C GLU A 105 12.38 -2.78 1.94
N PHE A 106 12.21 -1.50 1.60
CA PHE A 106 11.35 -1.05 0.50
C PHE A 106 11.64 -1.81 -0.80
N THR A 107 12.92 -2.00 -1.12
CA THR A 107 13.33 -2.72 -2.33
C THR A 107 12.95 -4.20 -2.28
N SER A 108 12.97 -4.82 -1.11
CA SER A 108 12.60 -6.22 -0.92
C SER A 108 11.09 -6.41 -1.08
N LEU A 109 10.28 -5.52 -0.50
CA LEU A 109 8.83 -5.54 -0.69
C LEU A 109 8.45 -5.24 -2.15
N SER A 110 9.14 -4.33 -2.83
CA SER A 110 8.91 -4.05 -4.25
C SER A 110 9.17 -5.27 -5.15
N LEU A 111 10.12 -6.14 -4.79
CA LEU A 111 10.36 -7.38 -5.53
C LEU A 111 9.17 -8.32 -5.39
N VAL A 112 8.54 -8.41 -4.20
CA VAL A 112 7.32 -9.19 -3.99
C VAL A 112 6.22 -8.72 -4.92
N PHE A 113 5.93 -7.41 -4.96
CA PHE A 113 4.92 -6.86 -5.87
C PHE A 113 5.24 -7.12 -7.34
N GLN A 114 6.51 -7.07 -7.74
CA GLN A 114 6.93 -7.40 -9.10
C GLN A 114 6.71 -8.88 -9.46
N GLN A 115 6.87 -9.79 -8.49
CA GLN A 115 6.64 -11.22 -8.70
C GLN A 115 5.15 -11.58 -8.76
N VAL A 116 4.33 -10.91 -7.93
CA VAL A 116 2.90 -11.23 -7.81
C VAL A 116 2.04 -10.49 -8.83
N GLN A 117 2.34 -9.21 -9.07
CA GLN A 117 1.53 -8.31 -9.91
C GLN A 117 0.03 -8.39 -9.57
N PRO A 118 -0.37 -8.10 -8.31
CA PRO A 118 -1.76 -8.20 -7.92
C PRO A 118 -2.64 -7.24 -8.76
N ASN A 119 -3.90 -7.63 -8.97
CA ASN A 119 -4.90 -6.76 -9.58
C ASN A 119 -5.11 -5.51 -8.72
N LYS A 120 -5.50 -4.39 -9.34
CA LYS A 120 -5.87 -3.16 -8.61
C LYS A 120 -7.02 -3.41 -7.64
N GLY A 121 -7.06 -2.62 -6.57
CA GLY A 121 -8.03 -2.70 -5.49
C GLY A 121 -7.65 -3.71 -4.42
N GLY A 122 -8.59 -4.02 -3.54
CA GLY A 122 -8.40 -4.94 -2.43
C GLY A 122 -7.76 -4.31 -1.20
N ILE A 123 -7.44 -5.16 -0.22
CA ILE A 123 -7.01 -4.73 1.11
C ILE A 123 -5.65 -5.36 1.43
N PHE A 124 -4.66 -4.49 1.64
CA PHE A 124 -3.36 -4.87 2.14
C PHE A 124 -3.37 -4.94 3.67
N TYR A 125 -2.77 -5.97 4.25
CA TYR A 125 -2.50 -6.08 5.68
C TYR A 125 -1.03 -6.33 5.96
N ASP A 126 -0.47 -5.63 6.95
CA ASP A 126 0.74 -6.06 7.65
C ASP A 126 0.41 -6.50 9.08
N LEU A 127 0.72 -7.76 9.42
CA LEU A 127 0.46 -8.37 10.71
C LEU A 127 1.75 -8.35 11.55
N GLY A 128 1.79 -7.45 12.54
CA GLY A 128 3.02 -7.03 13.21
C GLY A 128 3.67 -5.84 12.50
N SER A 129 2.88 -4.81 12.21
CA SER A 129 3.26 -3.72 11.31
C SER A 129 4.36 -2.80 11.83
N GLY A 130 4.73 -2.91 13.11
CA GLY A 130 5.74 -2.07 13.72
C GLY A 130 5.36 -0.59 13.65
N ILE A 131 6.31 0.23 13.18
CA ILE A 131 6.07 1.67 12.95
C ILE A 131 5.38 1.97 11.60
N GLY A 132 4.85 0.96 10.91
CA GLY A 132 3.95 1.14 9.75
C GLY A 132 4.62 1.35 8.39
N LYS A 133 5.94 1.23 8.31
CA LYS A 133 6.73 1.46 7.09
C LYS A 133 6.32 0.61 5.89
N SER A 134 6.13 -0.68 6.09
CA SER A 134 5.64 -1.63 5.08
C SER A 134 4.27 -1.24 4.52
N VAL A 135 3.36 -0.76 5.37
CA VAL A 135 2.02 -0.28 4.99
C VAL A 135 2.13 0.98 4.13
N ILE A 136 3.00 1.92 4.51
CA ILE A 136 3.29 3.12 3.67
C ILE A 136 3.95 2.71 2.35
N ALA A 137 4.88 1.76 2.37
CA ALA A 137 5.51 1.26 1.16
C ALA A 137 4.48 0.61 0.22
N ALA A 138 3.57 -0.22 0.75
CA ALA A 138 2.49 -0.84 -0.01
C ALA A 138 1.54 0.19 -0.62
N SER A 139 1.17 1.24 0.14
CA SER A 139 0.26 2.28 -0.36
C SER A 139 0.85 3.12 -1.51
N LEU A 140 2.18 3.21 -1.60
CA LEU A 140 2.89 3.87 -2.71
C LEU A 140 3.17 2.93 -3.89
N MET A 141 3.34 1.62 -3.66
CA MET A 141 3.73 0.68 -4.72
C MET A 141 2.54 0.08 -5.49
N HIS A 142 1.35 0.07 -4.89
CA HIS A 142 0.18 -0.56 -5.48
C HIS A 142 -1.11 0.21 -5.18
N GLN A 143 -2.07 0.10 -6.10
CA GLN A 143 -3.38 0.76 -6.01
C GLN A 143 -4.36 -0.08 -5.20
N PHE A 144 -4.09 -0.30 -3.91
CA PHE A 144 -5.06 -0.90 -2.98
C PHE A 144 -6.23 0.06 -2.70
N ASP A 145 -7.36 -0.47 -2.24
CA ASP A 145 -8.44 0.36 -1.69
C ASP A 145 -8.08 0.80 -0.26
N ILE A 146 -7.53 -0.14 0.53
CA ILE A 146 -7.16 0.08 1.94
C ILE A 146 -5.83 -0.61 2.24
N CYS A 147 -4.97 0.07 2.98
CA CYS A 147 -3.73 -0.47 3.54
C CYS A 147 -3.79 -0.42 5.07
N LYS A 148 -3.80 -1.59 5.70
CA LYS A 148 -3.98 -1.77 7.14
C LYS A 148 -2.71 -2.33 7.80
N GLY A 149 -2.38 -1.86 8.99
CA GLY A 149 -1.34 -2.42 9.84
C GLY A 149 -1.88 -2.78 11.22
N ILE A 150 -1.62 -3.99 11.70
CA ILE A 150 -1.94 -4.41 13.06
C ILE A 150 -0.64 -4.51 13.85
N GLU A 151 -0.54 -3.79 14.96
CA GLU A 151 0.63 -3.81 15.84
C GLU A 151 0.24 -3.94 17.30
N TYR A 152 0.87 -4.90 17.97
CA TYR A 152 0.59 -5.23 19.37
C TYR A 152 1.19 -4.22 20.34
N LEU A 153 2.45 -3.80 20.11
CA LEU A 153 3.16 -2.85 20.95
C LEU A 153 2.66 -1.42 20.70
N HIS A 154 2.10 -0.82 21.73
CA HIS A 154 1.45 0.48 21.67
C HIS A 154 2.41 1.58 21.21
N SER A 155 3.64 1.60 21.73
CA SER A 155 4.64 2.63 21.40
C SER A 155 5.05 2.62 19.92
N LEU A 156 5.07 1.44 19.29
CA LEU A 156 5.34 1.29 17.86
C LEU A 156 4.14 1.73 17.03
N HIS A 157 2.94 1.30 17.42
CA HIS A 157 1.69 1.71 16.80
C HIS A 157 1.53 3.24 16.80
N GLU A 158 1.86 3.93 17.90
CA GLU A 158 1.82 5.39 17.96
C GLU A 158 2.74 6.04 16.92
N GLN A 159 3.91 5.46 16.64
CA GLN A 159 4.77 5.97 15.57
C GLN A 159 4.14 5.74 14.19
N ALA A 160 3.50 4.60 13.97
CA ALA A 160 2.78 4.31 12.73
C ALA A 160 1.65 5.33 12.48
N CYS A 161 0.89 5.67 13.51
CA CYS A 161 -0.14 6.71 13.45
C CYS A 161 0.44 8.11 13.14
N LYS A 162 1.59 8.47 13.71
CA LYS A 162 2.28 9.73 13.38
C LYS A 162 2.76 9.75 11.93
N LEU A 163 3.36 8.66 11.47
CA LEU A 163 3.81 8.50 10.08
C LEU A 163 2.63 8.60 9.10
N LYS A 164 1.50 7.96 9.40
CA LYS A 164 0.25 8.09 8.64
C LYS A 164 -0.14 9.56 8.48
N GLN A 165 -0.20 10.32 9.58
CA GLN A 165 -0.61 11.72 9.55
C GLN A 165 0.32 12.58 8.68
N GLU A 166 1.63 12.31 8.69
CA GLU A 166 2.60 13.01 7.83
C GLU A 166 2.37 12.68 6.34
N VAL A 167 2.12 11.41 6.02
CA VAL A 167 1.84 10.95 4.65
C VAL A 167 0.53 11.52 4.12
N GLU A 168 -0.54 11.53 4.93
CA GLU A 168 -1.84 12.08 4.56
C GLU A 168 -1.79 13.60 4.33
N LYS A 169 -1.01 14.33 5.13
CA LYS A 169 -0.77 15.78 4.93
C LYS A 169 -0.09 16.10 3.59
N GLN A 170 0.61 15.14 3.00
CA GLN A 170 1.37 15.31 1.75
C GLN A 170 0.67 14.65 0.55
N LYS A 171 -0.64 14.40 0.62
CA LYS A 171 -1.42 13.76 -0.45
C LYS A 171 -1.19 14.38 -1.83
N SER A 172 -1.27 15.72 -1.95
CA SER A 172 -1.08 16.41 -3.24
C SER A 172 0.35 16.27 -3.78
N LEU A 173 1.35 16.22 -2.91
CA LEU A 173 2.73 15.94 -3.32
C LEU A 173 2.83 14.52 -3.89
N ILE A 174 2.24 13.53 -3.21
CA ILE A 174 2.26 12.13 -3.66
C ILE A 174 1.59 12.02 -5.03
N GLU A 175 0.42 12.62 -5.22
CA GLU A 175 -0.29 12.62 -6.52
C GLU A 175 0.58 13.22 -7.64
N GLN A 176 1.27 14.33 -7.38
CA GLN A 176 2.19 14.95 -8.34
C GLN A 176 3.38 14.05 -8.68
N GLU A 177 4.00 13.40 -7.69
CA GLU A 177 5.09 12.45 -7.90
C GLU A 177 4.62 11.22 -8.71
N MET A 178 3.42 10.72 -8.42
CA MET A 178 2.80 9.60 -9.16
C MET A 178 2.57 9.96 -10.64
N GLU A 179 2.06 11.16 -10.93
CA GLU A 179 1.90 11.64 -12.31
C GLU A 179 3.25 11.77 -13.04
N GLN A 180 4.31 12.20 -12.36
CA GLN A 180 5.65 12.32 -12.95
C GLN A 180 6.23 10.98 -13.38
N ILE A 181 5.86 9.90 -12.69
CA ILE A 181 6.32 8.54 -12.98
C ILE A 181 5.37 7.76 -13.90
N GLY A 182 4.32 8.41 -14.42
CA GLY A 182 3.38 7.83 -15.38
C GLY A 182 2.15 7.15 -14.76
N VAL A 183 1.89 7.36 -13.47
CA VAL A 183 0.71 6.85 -12.76
C VAL A 183 -0.33 7.98 -12.64
N TYR A 184 -1.12 8.18 -13.68
CA TYR A 184 -2.02 9.34 -13.83
C TYR A 184 -3.36 9.25 -13.09
N ASP A 185 -3.77 8.04 -12.68
CA ASP A 185 -5.02 7.80 -11.96
C ASP A 185 -4.74 7.23 -10.56
N TYR A 186 -3.62 7.65 -9.95
CA TYR A 186 -3.30 7.26 -8.58
C TYR A 186 -4.36 7.80 -7.62
N GLN A 187 -4.87 6.93 -6.77
CA GLN A 187 -5.70 7.30 -5.63
C GLN A 187 -4.98 6.83 -4.38
N GLN A 188 -4.70 7.74 -3.44
CA GLN A 188 -4.08 7.34 -2.19
C GLN A 188 -5.02 6.36 -1.46
N PRO A 189 -4.57 5.13 -1.15
CA PRO A 189 -5.38 4.18 -0.39
C PRO A 189 -5.73 4.74 0.98
N ILE A 190 -6.84 4.28 1.57
CA ILE A 190 -7.12 4.55 2.98
C ILE A 190 -6.05 3.84 3.81
N ILE A 191 -5.35 4.57 4.68
CA ILE A 191 -4.32 3.99 5.55
C ILE A 191 -4.89 3.85 6.96
N GLU A 192 -4.85 2.66 7.54
CA GLU A 192 -5.32 2.41 8.90
C GLU A 192 -4.28 1.65 9.70
N PHE A 193 -4.08 2.09 10.94
CA PHE A 193 -3.28 1.37 11.92
C PHE A 193 -4.19 0.99 13.08
N ILE A 194 -4.06 -0.26 13.53
CA ILE A 194 -4.85 -0.82 14.61
C ILE A 194 -3.86 -1.27 15.69
N ASN A 195 -4.05 -0.78 16.91
CA ASN A 195 -3.30 -1.29 18.06
C ASN A 195 -4.01 -2.53 18.59
N GLY A 196 -3.37 -3.69 18.50
CA GLY A 196 -3.97 -4.92 18.98
C GLY A 196 -3.25 -6.17 18.51
N ASP A 197 -3.80 -7.29 18.94
CA ASP A 197 -3.27 -8.61 18.62
C ASP A 197 -3.94 -9.17 17.36
N PHE A 198 -3.15 -9.44 16.32
CA PHE A 198 -3.67 -10.02 15.08
C PHE A 198 -4.27 -11.42 15.28
N ARG A 199 -3.99 -12.10 16.40
CA ARG A 199 -4.63 -13.37 16.75
C ARG A 199 -6.11 -13.19 17.10
N GLU A 200 -6.45 -12.05 17.69
CA GLU A 200 -7.81 -11.76 18.18
C GLU A 200 -8.63 -10.97 17.15
N LEU A 201 -7.98 -10.08 16.40
CA LEU A 201 -8.65 -9.23 15.40
C LEU A 201 -9.05 -9.99 14.13
N ASP A 202 -10.14 -9.57 13.50
CA ASP A 202 -10.54 -10.07 12.18
C ASP A 202 -9.83 -9.32 11.05
N TRP A 203 -9.30 -10.08 10.11
CA TRP A 203 -8.61 -9.62 8.90
C TRP A 203 -8.92 -10.53 7.71
N SER A 204 -10.02 -11.29 7.79
CA SER A 204 -10.48 -12.21 6.74
C SER A 204 -10.89 -11.49 5.43
N ASP A 205 -11.07 -10.17 5.48
CA ASP A 205 -11.28 -9.29 4.32
C ASP A 205 -10.01 -9.01 3.52
N GLY A 206 -8.82 -9.33 4.05
CA GLY A 206 -7.53 -9.11 3.40
C GLY A 206 -7.38 -9.84 2.05
N THR A 207 -6.81 -9.16 1.07
CA THR A 207 -6.50 -9.73 -0.25
C THR A 207 -4.99 -9.90 -0.46
N PHE A 208 -4.17 -9.13 0.23
CA PHE A 208 -2.72 -9.23 0.20
C PHE A 208 -2.15 -9.02 1.59
N LEU A 209 -1.63 -10.08 2.20
CA LEU A 209 -1.17 -10.06 3.59
C LEU A 209 0.34 -10.22 3.65
N PHE A 210 0.96 -9.51 4.58
CA PHE A 210 2.37 -9.64 4.91
C PHE A 210 2.53 -9.89 6.40
N ALA A 211 3.47 -10.76 6.78
CA ALA A 211 3.88 -10.95 8.15
C ALA A 211 5.37 -11.34 8.23
N SER A 212 6.14 -10.66 9.09
CA SER A 212 7.52 -11.01 9.37
C SER A 212 7.62 -12.19 10.35
N THR A 213 7.43 -13.41 9.84
CA THR A 213 7.27 -14.62 10.66
C THR A 213 8.56 -15.23 11.21
N THR A 214 9.73 -14.62 10.99
CA THR A 214 11.04 -15.23 11.32
C THR A 214 11.12 -15.67 12.79
N CYS A 215 10.70 -14.81 13.71
CA CYS A 215 10.77 -15.06 15.15
C CYS A 215 9.50 -15.70 15.73
N PHE A 216 8.46 -15.96 14.93
CA PHE A 216 7.21 -16.52 15.43
C PHE A 216 7.40 -17.98 15.86
N ASP A 217 7.08 -18.29 17.11
CA ASP A 217 7.08 -19.67 17.61
C ASP A 217 6.05 -20.55 16.88
N PRO A 218 6.15 -21.89 16.99
CA PRO A 218 5.23 -22.81 16.31
C PRO A 218 3.75 -22.62 16.67
N ASP A 219 3.44 -22.21 17.90
CA ASP A 219 2.06 -21.98 18.34
C ASP A 219 1.47 -20.73 17.68
N LEU A 220 2.26 -19.66 17.57
CA LEU A 220 1.88 -18.45 16.87
C LEU A 220 1.69 -18.70 15.37
N MET A 221 2.59 -19.48 14.74
CA MET A 221 2.46 -19.88 13.33
C MET A 221 1.19 -20.69 13.08
N ARG A 222 0.83 -21.61 13.98
CA ARG A 222 -0.42 -22.40 13.89
C ARG A 222 -1.65 -21.50 13.99
N GLN A 223 -1.66 -20.53 14.90
CA GLN A 223 -2.76 -19.57 15.05
C GLN A 223 -2.90 -18.65 13.83
N LEU A 224 -1.77 -18.13 13.33
CA LEU A 224 -1.73 -17.33 12.11
C LEU A 224 -2.33 -18.10 10.93
N SER A 225 -1.91 -19.34 10.75
CA SER A 225 -2.35 -20.17 9.63
C SER A 225 -3.82 -20.58 9.74
N LYS A 226 -4.32 -20.84 10.95
CA LYS A 226 -5.75 -21.09 11.20
C LYS A 226 -6.61 -19.89 10.78
N LYS A 227 -6.18 -18.67 11.10
CA LYS A 227 -6.89 -17.45 10.67
C LYS A 227 -6.73 -17.20 9.17
N ALA A 228 -5.55 -17.47 8.60
CA ALA A 228 -5.31 -17.34 7.17
C ALA A 228 -6.25 -18.23 6.34
N ALA A 229 -6.62 -19.40 6.86
CA ALA A 229 -7.59 -20.28 6.22
C ALA A 229 -8.97 -19.61 5.97
N LEU A 230 -9.31 -18.53 6.67
CA LEU A 230 -10.58 -17.78 6.51
C LEU A 230 -10.54 -16.72 5.40
N LEU A 231 -9.37 -16.45 4.81
CA LEU A 231 -9.22 -15.45 3.75
C LEU A 231 -10.01 -15.82 2.49
N LYS A 232 -10.27 -14.86 1.62
CA LYS A 232 -10.90 -15.16 0.33
C LYS A 232 -9.95 -15.94 -0.59
N ASP A 233 -10.52 -16.77 -1.44
CA ASP A 233 -9.77 -17.47 -2.47
C ASP A 233 -9.04 -16.48 -3.38
N GLY A 234 -7.83 -16.85 -3.80
CA GLY A 234 -6.96 -15.99 -4.60
C GLY A 234 -6.18 -14.94 -3.80
N SER A 235 -6.46 -14.76 -2.50
CA SER A 235 -5.67 -13.89 -1.62
C SER A 235 -4.21 -14.33 -1.55
N TYR A 236 -3.31 -13.36 -1.45
CA TYR A 236 -1.87 -13.61 -1.27
C TYR A 236 -1.48 -13.49 0.19
N PHE A 237 -0.58 -14.37 0.64
CA PHE A 237 0.05 -14.29 1.95
C PHE A 237 1.57 -14.38 1.79
N ILE A 238 2.24 -13.32 2.23
CA ILE A 238 3.67 -13.14 2.13
C ILE A 238 4.28 -13.31 3.53
N THR A 239 5.10 -14.33 3.69
CA THR A 239 5.76 -14.63 4.98
C THR A 239 7.28 -14.59 4.85
N VAL A 240 7.97 -14.44 5.97
CA VAL A 240 9.44 -14.37 6.02
C VAL A 240 10.00 -15.56 6.79
N THR A 241 10.90 -16.31 6.17
CA THR A 241 11.60 -17.51 6.68
C THR A 241 10.72 -18.75 6.86
N LYS A 242 9.46 -18.60 7.29
CA LYS A 242 8.52 -19.70 7.56
C LYS A 242 7.31 -19.58 6.64
N THR A 243 6.76 -20.69 6.19
CA THR A 243 5.50 -20.74 5.43
C THR A 243 4.31 -20.93 6.36
N LEU A 244 3.09 -20.65 5.90
CA LEU A 244 1.86 -21.05 6.58
C LEU A 244 1.72 -22.58 6.66
N GLU A 245 1.11 -23.08 7.74
CA GLU A 245 0.88 -24.51 8.01
C GLU A 245 -0.56 -24.79 8.51
N PRO A 246 -1.26 -25.84 8.03
CA PRO A 246 -0.86 -26.68 6.90
C PRO A 246 -0.95 -25.90 5.59
N GLN A 247 -0.10 -26.24 4.62
CA GLN A 247 -0.15 -25.67 3.27
C GLN A 247 -1.40 -26.10 2.47
N ILE A 248 -2.25 -26.97 3.04
CA ILE A 248 -3.51 -27.39 2.43
C ILE A 248 -4.39 -26.13 2.26
N GLY A 249 -4.77 -25.83 1.01
CA GLY A 249 -5.50 -24.60 0.65
C GLY A 249 -4.62 -23.44 0.20
N TRP A 250 -3.29 -23.58 0.20
CA TRP A 250 -2.34 -22.55 -0.22
C TRP A 250 -1.32 -23.11 -1.22
N ASP A 251 -1.17 -22.46 -2.36
CA ASP A 251 -0.10 -22.76 -3.31
C ASP A 251 1.11 -21.89 -3.04
N LEU A 252 2.30 -22.50 -2.89
CA LEU A 252 3.56 -21.78 -2.84
C LEU A 252 3.94 -21.31 -4.24
N ILE A 253 3.67 -20.04 -4.55
CA ILE A 253 3.93 -19.44 -5.86
C ILE A 253 5.43 -19.23 -6.08
N LYS A 254 6.12 -18.68 -5.07
CA LYS A 254 7.55 -18.38 -5.18
C LYS A 254 8.22 -18.26 -3.83
N SER A 255 9.51 -18.55 -3.80
CA SER A 255 10.41 -18.21 -2.70
C SER A 255 11.55 -17.37 -3.23
N ILE A 256 11.81 -16.22 -2.62
CA ILE A 256 12.86 -15.29 -3.05
C ILE A 256 13.78 -14.96 -1.88
N LYS A 257 15.10 -14.99 -2.12
CA LYS A 257 16.09 -14.52 -1.14
C LYS A 257 16.22 -13.01 -1.25
N VAL A 258 16.11 -12.32 -0.12
CA VAL A 258 16.15 -10.86 -0.05
C VAL A 258 16.97 -10.39 1.16
N GLN A 259 17.41 -9.14 1.09
CA GLN A 259 18.02 -8.44 2.22
C GLN A 259 16.93 -7.85 3.12
N LEU A 260 17.04 -8.07 4.42
CA LEU A 260 16.20 -7.51 5.48
C LEU A 260 17.08 -6.76 6.50
N SER A 261 16.45 -6.09 7.46
CA SER A 261 17.16 -5.26 8.44
C SER A 261 17.99 -6.05 9.48
N TRP A 262 17.92 -7.38 9.42
CA TRP A 262 18.68 -8.32 10.26
C TRP A 262 19.51 -9.34 9.45
N GLY A 263 19.59 -9.21 8.12
CA GLY A 263 20.38 -10.10 7.27
C GLY A 263 19.62 -10.65 6.05
N LEU A 264 20.20 -11.65 5.40
CA LEU A 264 19.56 -12.38 4.30
C LEU A 264 18.49 -13.32 4.85
N ALA A 265 17.31 -13.29 4.24
CA ALA A 265 16.24 -14.23 4.54
C ALA A 265 15.46 -14.59 3.27
N THR A 266 14.59 -15.59 3.39
CA THR A 266 13.71 -16.02 2.31
C THR A 266 12.31 -15.45 2.54
N ILE A 267 11.76 -14.75 1.55
CA ILE A 267 10.32 -14.45 1.51
C ILE A 267 9.62 -15.58 0.77
N HIS A 268 8.53 -16.09 1.34
CA HIS A 268 7.64 -17.03 0.71
C HIS A 268 6.36 -16.31 0.28
N ILE A 269 5.95 -16.54 -0.96
CA ILE A 269 4.75 -15.99 -1.56
C ILE A 269 3.78 -17.15 -1.74
N GLN A 270 2.71 -17.17 -0.94
CA GLN A 270 1.66 -18.18 -1.03
C GLN A 270 0.37 -17.52 -1.55
N GLN A 271 -0.40 -18.25 -2.35
CA GLN A 271 -1.72 -17.82 -2.82
C GLN A 271 -2.78 -18.80 -2.37
N LYS A 272 -3.91 -18.31 -1.85
CA LYS A 272 -5.02 -19.17 -1.45
C LYS A 272 -5.64 -19.80 -2.69
N LYS A 273 -5.80 -21.12 -2.67
CA LYS A 273 -6.37 -21.90 -3.76
C LYS A 273 -7.76 -21.40 -4.11
N MET A 274 -8.05 -21.28 -5.40
CA MET A 274 -9.41 -21.07 -5.88
C MET A 274 -10.18 -22.39 -5.75
N ILE A 275 -11.27 -22.40 -4.99
CA ILE A 275 -12.21 -23.51 -5.03
C ILE A 275 -12.85 -23.50 -6.42
N GLN A 276 -12.42 -24.41 -7.29
CA GLN A 276 -13.18 -24.73 -8.49
C GLN A 276 -14.48 -25.38 -8.05
N ILE A 277 -15.58 -24.62 -8.04
CA ILE A 277 -16.90 -25.22 -8.00
C ILE A 277 -17.03 -25.98 -9.33
N GLN A 278 -16.78 -27.29 -9.29
CA GLN A 278 -17.22 -28.15 -10.38
C GLN A 278 -18.73 -27.96 -10.48
N GLN A 279 -19.19 -27.32 -11.55
CA GLN A 279 -20.58 -27.40 -11.96
C GLN A 279 -20.83 -28.89 -12.26
N GLN A 280 -21.28 -29.64 -11.25
CA GLN A 280 -21.87 -30.95 -11.50
C GLN A 280 -23.04 -30.71 -12.43
N GLN A 281 -22.97 -31.36 -13.59
CA GLN A 281 -24.02 -31.39 -14.59
C GLN A 281 -25.36 -31.69 -13.90
N ILE A 282 -26.26 -30.70 -13.89
CA ILE A 282 -27.69 -30.98 -13.91
C ILE A 282 -27.99 -31.51 -15.30
N LEU A 283 -27.72 -32.81 -15.49
CA LEU A 283 -28.19 -33.58 -16.62
C LEU A 283 -28.25 -35.01 -16.13
N LEU A 284 -29.35 -35.35 -15.44
CA LEU A 284 -29.99 -36.67 -15.38
C LEU A 284 -31.11 -36.62 -14.31
N LEU A 285 -32.30 -36.21 -14.73
CA LEU A 285 -33.55 -37.00 -14.75
C LEU A 285 -34.72 -36.11 -15.16
#